data_AF-A0A5C6M737-F1
#
_entry.id   AF-A0A5C6M737-F1
#
_cell.length_a   1.000
_cell.length_b   1.000
_cell.length_c   1.000
_cell.angle_alpha   90.00
_cell.angle_beta   90.00
_cell.angle_gamma   90.00
#
_symmetry.space_group_name_H-M   'P 1'
#
loop_
_entity.id
_entity.type
_entity.pdbx_description
1 polymer ?
#
loop_
_entity_poly.entity_id
_entity_poly.type
_entity_poly.pdbx_seq_one_letter_code
_entity_poly.pdbx_strand_id
1 'polypeptide(L)'
;MWKYRDYVIRSFNADKPFDRFVLEQLAGDELVAGVPQSEAERDALLATGYLRLGQWDSTAAIFQEEARLQAELQADLTNTTAAAFLGLTMSCCQCHDHKYDPLTQADHYRMRAFFCVAGAD
;
A
#
# COMPACT_ATOMS: atom_id res chain seq x y z
N MET A 1 9.44 1.32 -10.00
CA MET A 1 9.78 -0.06 -9.57
C MET A 1 11.21 -0.20 -9.03
N TRP A 2 12.28 0.04 -9.81
CA TRP A 2 13.65 -0.26 -9.34
C TRP A 2 14.12 0.54 -8.11
N LYS A 3 13.76 1.83 -7.99
CA LYS A 3 14.13 2.65 -6.82
C LYS A 3 13.52 2.14 -5.51
N TYR A 4 12.27 1.68 -5.57
CA TYR A 4 11.59 1.05 -4.44
C TYR A 4 12.30 -0.24 -4.02
N ARG A 5 12.61 -1.12 -4.98
CA ARG A 5 13.38 -2.35 -4.72
C ARG A 5 14.71 -2.03 -4.04
N ASP A 6 15.45 -1.04 -4.55
CA ASP A 6 16.75 -0.68 -3.99
C ASP A 6 16.60 -0.08 -2.57
N TYR A 7 15.54 0.69 -2.30
CA TYR A 7 15.19 1.14 -0.95
C TYR A 7 14.93 -0.04 0.00
N VAL A 8 14.18 -1.05 -0.44
CA VAL A 8 13.90 -2.26 0.36
C VAL A 8 15.19 -2.99 0.69
N ILE A 9 16.05 -3.23 -0.31
CA ILE A 9 17.34 -3.91 -0.13
C ILE A 9 18.21 -3.13 0.86
N ARG A 10 18.34 -1.80 0.70
CA ARG A 10 19.11 -0.96 1.63
C ARG A 10 18.54 -1.00 3.05
N SER A 11 17.23 -0.93 3.20
CA SER A 11 16.56 -0.93 4.51
C SER A 11 16.86 -2.20 5.29
N PHE A 12 16.79 -3.38 4.64
CA PHE A 12 17.13 -4.64 5.29
C PHE A 12 18.64 -4.78 5.54
N ASN A 13 19.49 -4.39 4.59
CA ASN A 13 20.95 -4.48 4.76
C ASN A 13 21.49 -3.54 5.86
N ALA A 14 20.76 -2.48 6.18
CA ALA A 14 21.10 -1.52 7.23
C ALA A 14 20.41 -1.83 8.57
N ASP A 15 19.76 -3.00 8.71
CA ASP A 15 19.01 -3.39 9.89
C ASP A 15 18.01 -2.31 10.35
N LYS A 16 17.31 -1.67 9.40
CA LYS A 16 16.32 -0.65 9.71
C LYS A 16 15.27 -1.22 10.67
N PRO A 17 14.93 -0.52 11.77
CA PRO A 17 13.85 -0.93 12.65
C PRO A 17 12.56 -1.21 11.85
N PHE A 18 11.95 -2.37 12.09
CA PHE A 18 10.83 -2.85 11.26
C PHE A 18 9.61 -1.93 11.35
N ASP A 19 9.35 -1.36 12.53
CA ASP A 19 8.33 -0.34 12.75
C ASP A 19 8.57 0.89 11.86
N ARG A 20 9.83 1.35 11.76
CA ARG A 20 10.21 2.44 10.88
C ARG A 20 10.04 2.07 9.41
N PHE A 21 10.43 0.85 9.02
CA PHE A 21 10.23 0.34 7.67
C PHE A 21 8.74 0.35 7.29
N VAL A 22 7.86 -0.19 8.14
CA VAL A 22 6.41 -0.22 7.89
C VAL A 22 5.83 1.20 7.82
N LEU A 23 6.24 2.10 8.72
CA LEU A 23 5.77 3.49 8.72
C LEU A 23 6.13 4.20 7.40
N GLU A 24 7.36 4.05 6.92
CA GLU A 24 7.79 4.66 5.66
C GLU A 24 7.02 4.10 4.44
N GLN A 25 6.64 2.82 4.46
CA GLN A 25 5.83 2.21 3.38
C GLN A 25 4.42 2.81 3.31
N LEU A 26 3.80 3.07 4.46
CA LEU A 26 2.40 3.48 4.57
C LEU A 26 2.20 5.00 4.59
N ALA A 27 3.20 5.76 5.01
CA ALA A 27 3.09 7.21 5.25
C ALA A 27 4.43 7.94 5.07
N GLY A 28 5.34 7.46 4.23
CA GLY A 28 6.66 8.05 4.05
C GLY A 28 6.65 9.49 3.52
N ASP A 29 5.60 9.90 2.83
CA ASP A 29 5.32 11.23 2.32
C ASP A 29 4.92 12.20 3.44
N GLU A 30 4.18 11.72 4.43
CA GLU A 30 3.85 12.49 5.64
C GLU A 30 5.08 12.76 6.53
N LEU A 31 6.19 12.05 6.31
CA LEU A 31 7.44 12.23 7.05
C LEU A 31 8.36 13.28 6.45
N VAL A 32 8.02 13.84 5.28
CA VAL A 32 8.89 14.75 4.52
C VAL A 32 8.16 16.03 4.17
N ALA A 33 8.62 17.14 4.74
CA ALA A 33 8.09 18.46 4.43
C ALA A 33 8.75 19.04 3.17
N GLY A 34 8.08 18.89 2.02
CA GLY A 34 8.49 19.51 0.77
C GLY A 34 9.62 18.75 0.06
N VAL A 35 10.65 19.46 -0.42
CA VAL A 35 11.76 18.85 -1.15
C VAL A 35 12.69 18.13 -0.17
N PRO A 36 13.00 16.83 -0.39
CA PRO A 36 13.81 16.07 0.55
C PRO A 36 15.24 16.62 0.61
N GLN A 37 15.72 16.84 1.83
CA GLN A 37 17.03 17.42 2.13
C GLN A 37 18.08 16.38 2.54
N SER A 38 17.66 15.15 2.81
CA SER A 38 18.53 14.06 3.26
C SER A 38 18.31 12.76 2.46
N GLU A 39 19.21 11.79 2.60
CA GLU A 39 18.98 10.43 2.07
C GLU A 39 17.81 9.73 2.76
N ALA A 40 17.67 9.93 4.07
CA ALA A 40 16.55 9.38 4.84
C ALA A 40 15.20 9.92 4.36
N GLU A 41 15.09 11.22 4.08
CA GLU A 41 13.86 11.81 3.52
C GLU A 41 13.59 11.30 2.10
N ARG A 42 14.62 11.17 1.26
CA ARG A 42 14.46 10.55 -0.08
C ARG A 42 13.98 9.11 0.02
N ASP A 43 14.53 8.35 0.96
CA ASP A 43 14.14 6.96 1.20
C ASP A 43 12.69 6.87 1.70
N ALA A 44 12.25 7.75 2.60
CA ALA A 44 10.86 7.82 3.05
C ALA A 44 9.90 8.07 1.87
N LEU A 45 10.20 9.04 0.98
CA LEU A 45 9.40 9.28 -0.22
C LEU A 45 9.40 8.08 -1.19
N LEU A 46 10.53 7.39 -1.34
CA LEU A 46 10.62 6.20 -2.19
C LEU A 46 9.81 5.03 -1.61
N ALA A 47 9.74 4.92 -0.30
CA ALA A 47 9.00 3.88 0.42
C ALA A 47 7.49 4.00 0.20
N THR A 48 6.92 5.22 0.22
CA THR A 48 5.49 5.46 -0.12
C THR A 48 5.11 4.90 -1.50
N GLY A 49 6.10 4.71 -2.38
CA GLY A 49 5.91 3.99 -3.64
C GLY A 49 5.23 2.63 -3.51
N TYR A 50 5.29 1.98 -2.33
CA TYR A 50 4.51 0.77 -1.97
C TYR A 50 3.04 0.88 -2.37
N LEU A 51 2.41 2.02 -2.08
CA LEU A 51 0.99 2.28 -2.36
C LEU A 51 0.67 2.32 -3.87
N ARG A 52 1.70 2.27 -4.73
CA ARG A 52 1.56 2.35 -6.18
C ARG A 52 2.08 1.13 -6.94
N LEU A 53 2.52 0.08 -6.23
CA LEU A 53 3.12 -1.10 -6.87
C LEU A 53 2.11 -2.12 -7.40
N GLY A 54 0.81 -1.87 -7.23
CA GLY A 54 -0.25 -2.74 -7.73
C GLY A 54 -0.37 -2.74 -9.26
N GLN A 55 -1.41 -3.42 -9.75
CA GLN A 55 -1.66 -3.55 -11.18
C GLN A 55 -1.84 -2.18 -11.85
N TRP A 56 -1.28 -2.04 -13.04
CA TRP A 56 -1.45 -0.88 -13.89
C TRP A 56 -1.90 -1.31 -15.26
N ASP A 57 -3.04 -0.78 -15.70
CA ASP A 57 -3.57 -0.97 -17.03
C ASP A 57 -3.65 0.38 -17.75
N SER A 58 -2.77 0.56 -18.74
CA SER A 58 -2.76 1.77 -19.57
C SER A 58 -3.95 1.89 -20.51
N THR A 59 -4.72 0.81 -20.69
CA THR A 59 -5.91 0.78 -21.56
C THR A 59 -7.21 1.03 -20.79
N ALA A 60 -7.18 1.07 -19.45
CA ALA A 60 -8.37 1.31 -18.63
C ALA A 60 -9.13 2.57 -19.07
N ALA A 61 -8.42 3.66 -19.40
CA ALA A 61 -9.05 4.90 -19.89
C ALA A 61 -9.67 4.79 -21.29
N ILE A 62 -9.15 3.90 -22.14
CA ILE A 62 -9.71 3.64 -23.47
C ILE A 62 -11.06 2.92 -23.34
N PHE A 63 -11.18 2.05 -22.33
CA PHE A 63 -12.36 1.22 -22.09
C PHE A 63 -13.28 1.72 -20.97
N GLN A 64 -13.01 2.89 -20.38
CA GLN A 64 -13.78 3.48 -19.28
C GLN A 64 -13.78 2.59 -18.01
N GLU A 65 -12.67 1.91 -17.74
CA GLU A 65 -12.48 0.97 -16.62
C GLU A 65 -11.64 1.55 -15.47
N GLU A 66 -11.38 2.86 -15.44
CA GLU A 66 -10.53 3.48 -14.43
C GLU A 66 -11.08 3.25 -13.01
N ALA A 67 -12.40 3.36 -12.84
CA ALA A 67 -13.05 3.08 -11.57
C ALA A 67 -12.85 1.62 -11.11
N ARG A 68 -12.83 0.66 -12.06
CA ARG A 68 -12.56 -0.75 -11.76
C ARG A 68 -11.10 -0.92 -11.35
N LEU A 69 -10.16 -0.37 -12.12
CA LEU A 69 -8.73 -0.44 -11.82
C LEU A 69 -8.40 0.17 -10.44
N GLN A 70 -9.05 1.29 -10.09
CA GLN A 70 -8.90 1.89 -8.76
C GLN A 70 -9.46 0.98 -7.66
N ALA A 71 -10.62 0.37 -7.86
CA ALA A 71 -11.19 -0.56 -6.89
C ALA A 71 -10.33 -1.82 -6.70
N GLU A 72 -9.74 -2.34 -7.78
CA GLU A 72 -8.80 -3.46 -7.77
C GLU A 72 -7.52 -3.11 -7.00
N LEU A 73 -6.92 -1.95 -7.27
CA LEU A 73 -5.74 -1.47 -6.55
C LEU A 73 -6.02 -1.32 -5.04
N GLN A 74 -7.16 -0.73 -4.68
CA GLN A 74 -7.53 -0.56 -3.28
C GLN A 74 -7.76 -1.90 -2.55
N ALA A 75 -8.36 -2.88 -3.24
CA ALA A 75 -8.52 -4.23 -2.69
C ALA A 75 -7.17 -4.93 -2.55
N ASP A 76 -6.28 -4.81 -3.54
CA ASP A 76 -4.93 -5.36 -3.49
C ASP A 76 -4.10 -4.78 -2.35
N LEU A 77 -4.10 -3.45 -2.17
CA LEU A 77 -3.43 -2.79 -1.03
C LEU A 77 -3.99 -3.27 0.31
N THR A 78 -5.31 -3.43 0.42
CA THR A 78 -5.95 -3.94 1.64
C THR A 78 -5.45 -5.34 1.97
N ASN A 79 -5.48 -6.24 0.99
CA ASN A 79 -5.11 -7.64 1.16
C ASN A 79 -3.61 -7.80 1.42
N THR A 80 -2.77 -7.11 0.65
CA THR A 80 -1.31 -7.19 0.76
C THR A 80 -0.82 -6.55 2.05
N THR A 81 -1.35 -5.40 2.47
CA THR A 81 -0.99 -4.76 3.74
C THR A 81 -1.37 -5.66 4.93
N ALA A 82 -2.58 -6.22 4.91
CA ALA A 82 -3.05 -7.11 5.96
C ALA A 82 -2.16 -8.36 6.09
N ALA A 83 -1.83 -8.99 4.96
CA ALA A 83 -1.00 -10.18 4.95
C ALA A 83 0.45 -9.87 5.38
N ALA A 84 1.05 -8.81 4.83
CA ALA A 84 2.46 -8.50 5.03
C ALA A 84 2.79 -7.98 6.43
N PHE A 85 1.90 -7.16 7.02
CA PHE A 85 2.22 -6.43 8.26
C PHE A 85 1.36 -6.82 9.45
N LEU A 86 0.17 -7.39 9.23
CA LEU A 86 -0.74 -7.80 10.31
C LEU A 86 -0.86 -9.33 10.45
N GLY A 87 -0.38 -10.10 9.46
CA GLY A 87 -0.56 -11.55 9.43
C GLY A 87 -2.02 -11.97 9.25
N LEU A 88 -2.87 -11.11 8.67
CA LEU A 88 -4.30 -11.33 8.48
C LEU A 88 -4.64 -11.58 7.00
N THR A 89 -5.60 -12.46 6.74
CA THR A 89 -6.12 -12.74 5.39
C THR A 89 -7.43 -12.01 5.14
N MET A 90 -7.36 -10.81 4.58
CA MET A 90 -8.54 -9.99 4.28
C MET A 90 -9.21 -10.28 2.92
N SER A 91 -8.65 -11.16 2.10
CA SER A 91 -9.15 -11.39 0.73
C SER A 91 -10.54 -12.02 0.69
N CYS A 92 -10.86 -12.98 1.58
CA CYS A 92 -12.20 -13.55 1.68
C CYS A 92 -13.24 -12.51 2.13
N CYS A 93 -12.82 -11.66 3.08
CA CYS A 93 -13.63 -10.57 3.65
C CYS A 93 -14.08 -9.54 2.60
N GLN A 94 -13.52 -9.54 1.39
CA GLN A 94 -14.00 -8.68 0.32
C GLN A 94 -15.46 -8.97 -0.07
N CYS A 95 -15.86 -10.26 -0.07
CA CYS A 95 -17.16 -10.69 -0.58
C CYS A 95 -18.13 -11.16 0.52
N HIS A 96 -17.62 -11.64 1.66
CA HIS A 96 -18.41 -12.15 2.77
C HIS A 96 -17.56 -12.21 4.04
N ASP A 97 -18.18 -12.37 5.22
CA ASP A 97 -17.45 -12.55 6.47
C ASP A 97 -16.50 -13.76 6.41
N HIS A 98 -15.33 -13.65 7.05
CA HIS A 98 -14.36 -14.72 7.02
C HIS A 98 -14.94 -16.03 7.60
N LYS A 99 -14.53 -17.17 7.03
CA LYS A 99 -15.14 -18.47 7.36
C LYS A 99 -14.92 -18.91 8.82
N TYR A 100 -13.78 -18.54 9.41
CA TYR A 100 -13.35 -19.05 10.72
C TYR A 100 -12.96 -17.92 11.66
N ASP A 101 -12.10 -17.01 11.19
CA ASP A 101 -11.68 -15.84 11.96
C ASP A 101 -12.81 -14.82 12.16
N PRO A 102 -12.80 -14.06 13.27
CA PRO A 102 -13.81 -13.04 13.58
C PRO A 102 -13.58 -11.74 12.79
N LEU A 103 -13.36 -11.86 11.48
CA LEU A 103 -13.22 -10.72 10.56
C LEU A 103 -14.46 -10.64 9.68
N THR A 104 -15.09 -9.47 9.67
CA THR A 104 -16.30 -9.24 8.88
C THR A 104 -15.97 -8.66 7.51
N GLN A 105 -16.92 -8.74 6.59
CA GLN A 105 -16.84 -8.00 5.34
C GLN A 105 -16.69 -6.50 5.59
N ALA A 106 -17.37 -5.96 6.61
CA ALA A 106 -17.26 -4.56 6.97
C ALA A 106 -15.82 -4.17 7.36
N ASP A 107 -15.06 -5.06 7.99
CA ASP A 107 -13.67 -4.79 8.37
C ASP A 107 -12.75 -4.68 7.15
N HIS A 108 -12.98 -5.49 6.10
CA HIS A 108 -12.28 -5.32 4.83
C HIS A 108 -12.52 -3.92 4.26
N TYR A 109 -13.77 -3.47 4.19
CA TYR A 109 -14.08 -2.15 3.62
C TYR A 109 -13.64 -0.98 4.51
N ARG A 110 -13.62 -1.14 5.84
CA ARG A 110 -13.02 -0.17 6.77
C ARG A 110 -11.52 -0.02 6.54
N MET A 111 -10.81 -1.13 6.38
CA MET A 111 -9.38 -1.10 6.08
C MET A 111 -9.12 -0.51 4.70
N ARG A 112 -9.92 -0.89 3.70
CA ARG A 112 -9.83 -0.33 2.34
C ARG A 112 -10.00 1.19 2.31
N ALA A 113 -10.82 1.76 3.20
CA ALA A 113 -11.06 3.19 3.25
C ALA A 113 -9.78 4.03 3.44
N PHE A 114 -8.74 3.50 4.10
CA PHE A 114 -7.44 4.17 4.23
C PHE A 114 -6.72 4.35 2.89
N PHE A 115 -7.00 3.49 1.91
CA PHE A 115 -6.38 3.53 0.58
C PHE A 115 -7.25 4.22 -0.48
N CYS A 116 -8.48 4.61 -0.13
CA CYS A 116 -9.40 5.27 -1.07
C CYS A 116 -8.98 6.69 -1.46
N VAL A 117 -8.11 7.34 -0.69
CA VAL A 117 -7.62 8.71 -0.95
C VAL A 117 -6.45 8.74 -1.94
N ALA A 118 -5.74 7.62 -2.13
CA ALA A 118 -4.50 7.54 -2.91
C ALA A 118 -4.66 7.63 -4.45
N GLY A 119 -5.82 8.06 -4.95
CA GLY A 119 -6.12 8.16 -6.38
C GLY A 119 -6.93 9.39 -6.79
N ALA A 120 -7.04 10.39 -5.91
CA ALA A 120 -7.84 11.60 -6.14
C ALA A 120 -6.98 12.86 -6.27
N ASP A 121 -5.88 12.78 -7.05
CA ASP A 121 -5.15 13.94 -7.58
C ASP A 121 -4.83 13.72 -9.06
#